data_AF-A0A0F8VQ75-F1
#
_entry.id   AF-A0A0F8VQ75-F1
#
_cell.length_a   1.000
_cell.length_b   1.000
_cell.length_c   1.000
_cell.angle_alpha   90.00
_cell.angle_beta   90.00
_cell.angle_gamma   90.00
#
_symmetry.space_group_name_H-M   'P 1'
#
loop_
_entity.id
_entity.type
_entity.pdbx_description
1 polymer ?
#
loop_
_entity_poly.entity_id
_entity_poly.type
_entity_poly.pdbx_seq_one_letter_code
_entity_poly.pdbx_strand_id
1 'polypeptide(L)' 'GYVGPLARIRGLFKLRSGAFVDLPHVDYRTVRCVEAIAETPVPVEIDGEPVGTVPAVFDLLPARLAIIS' A
#
# COMPACT_ATOMS: atom_id res chain seq x y z
N GLY A 1 -9.55 -4.09 11.45
CA GLY A 1 -10.06 -5.35 12.05
C GLY A 1 -9.00 -6.42 11.96
N TYR A 2 -8.79 -7.20 13.02
CA TYR A 2 -7.82 -8.28 13.03
C TYR A 2 -8.26 -9.40 12.07
N VAL A 3 -7.40 -9.78 11.13
CA VAL A 3 -7.66 -10.88 10.18
C VAL A 3 -6.97 -12.14 10.71
N GLY A 4 -7.75 -13.18 11.00
CA GLY A 4 -7.23 -14.43 11.58
C GLY A 4 -6.20 -15.16 10.70
N PRO A 5 -5.38 -16.06 11.28
CA PRO A 5 -4.27 -16.72 10.57
C PRO A 5 -4.69 -17.50 9.31
N LEU A 6 -5.86 -18.13 9.31
CA LEU A 6 -6.39 -18.84 8.13
C LEU A 6 -6.74 -17.91 6.96
N ALA A 7 -7.21 -16.71 7.27
CA ALA A 7 -7.52 -15.71 6.25
C ALA A 7 -6.24 -15.11 5.64
N ARG A 8 -5.15 -14.99 6.42
CA ARG A 8 -3.81 -14.62 5.91
C ARG A 8 -3.28 -15.63 4.90
N ILE A 9 -3.40 -16.93 5.17
CA ILE A 9 -2.95 -18.00 4.26
C ILE A 9 -3.76 -18.01 2.97
N ARG A 10 -5.09 -17.85 3.05
CA ARG A 10 -5.94 -17.73 1.85
C ARG A 10 -5.64 -16.46 1.04
N GLY A 11 -5.32 -15.36 1.70
CA GLY A 11 -4.89 -14.12 1.05
C GLY A 11 -3.59 -14.28 0.27
N LEU A 12 -2.65 -15.09 0.76
CA LEU A 12 -1.35 -15.30 0.13
C LEU A 12 -1.44 -15.92 -1.28
N PHE A 13 -2.34 -16.89 -1.50
CA PHE A 13 -2.57 -17.45 -2.84
C PHE A 13 -3.18 -16.41 -3.79
N LYS A 14 -4.06 -15.54 -3.28
CA LYS A 14 -4.67 -14.46 -4.06
C LYS A 14 -3.70 -13.32 -4.41
N LEU A 15 -2.66 -13.10 -3.60
CA LEU A 15 -1.56 -12.18 -3.94
C LEU A 15 -0.84 -12.65 -5.21
N ARG A 16 -0.59 -13.95 -5.34
CA ARG A 16 0.11 -14.53 -6.51
C ARG A 16 -0.73 -14.51 -7.79
N SER A 17 -2.05 -14.55 -7.66
CA SER A 17 -2.98 -14.55 -8.81
C SER A 17 -3.53 -13.15 -9.15
N GLY A 18 -3.17 -12.10 -8.39
CA GLY A 18 -3.72 -10.76 -8.56
C GLY A 18 -5.16 -10.56 -8.04
N ALA A 19 -5.86 -11.62 -7.61
CA ALA A 19 -7.25 -11.58 -7.13
C ALA A 19 -7.39 -11.13 -5.67
N PHE A 20 -6.35 -10.52 -5.09
CA PHE A 20 -6.38 -10.01 -3.72
C PHE A 20 -7.29 -8.78 -3.56
N VAL A 21 -7.52 -8.05 -4.66
CA VAL A 21 -8.44 -6.91 -4.72
C VAL A 21 -9.90 -7.31 -4.45
N ASP A 22 -10.26 -8.58 -4.67
CA ASP A 22 -11.62 -9.10 -4.43
C ASP A 22 -11.84 -9.55 -2.98
N LEU A 23 -10.87 -9.34 -2.08
CA LEU A 23 -11.03 -9.67 -0.67
C LEU A 23 -11.93 -8.63 0.02
N PRO A 24 -12.91 -9.06 0.84
CA PRO A 24 -13.92 -8.14 1.40
C PRO A 24 -13.37 -7.09 2.38
N HIS A 25 -12.10 -7.19 2.77
CA HIS A 25 -11.42 -6.25 3.65
C HIS A 25 -10.36 -5.41 2.91
N VAL A 26 -10.31 -5.50 1.58
CA VAL A 26 -9.39 -4.75 0.73
C VAL A 26 -10.20 -3.72 -0.05
N ASP A 27 -9.90 -2.45 0.21
CA ASP A 27 -10.39 -1.35 -0.62
C ASP A 27 -9.33 -1.00 -1.65
N TYR A 28 -9.69 -1.06 -2.94
CA TYR A 28 -8.82 -0.66 -4.05
C TYR A 28 -9.36 0.59 -4.73
N ARG A 29 -8.51 1.62 -4.88
CA ARG A 29 -8.88 2.90 -5.48
C ARG A 29 -7.73 3.44 -6.33
N THR A 30 -8.07 4.14 -7.42
CA THR A 30 -7.11 4.93 -8.20
C THR A 30 -7.18 6.38 -7.76
N VAL A 31 -6.05 6.94 -7.31
CA VAL A 31 -5.94 8.32 -6.80
C VAL A 31 -4.63 8.96 -7.27
N ARG A 32 -4.53 10.28 -7.16
CA ARG A 32 -3.30 11.05 -7.47
C ARG A 32 -2.55 11.54 -6.23
N CYS A 33 -3.24 11.58 -5.09
CA CYS A 33 -2.71 12.03 -3.81
C CYS A 33 -3.23 11.10 -2.71
N VAL A 34 -2.36 10.73 -1.78
CA VAL A 34 -2.70 9.99 -0.56
C VAL A 34 -2.12 10.73 0.63
N GLU A 35 -2.96 11.09 1.59
CA GLU A 35 -2.53 11.52 2.92
C GLU A 35 -2.82 10.40 3.92
N ALA A 36 -1.78 9.98 4.64
CA ALA A 36 -1.85 8.92 5.63
C ALA A 36 -1.58 9.51 7.01
N ILE A 37 -2.50 9.27 7.95
CA ILE A 37 -2.41 9.67 9.35
C ILE A 37 -2.70 8.47 10.25
N ALA A 38 -2.10 8.44 11.43
CA ALA A 38 -2.39 7.43 12.45
C ALA A 38 -2.23 8.01 13.85
N GLU A 39 -2.96 7.46 14.81
CA GLU A 39 -2.87 7.84 16.22
C GLU A 39 -1.54 7.39 16.85
N THR A 40 -1.01 6.27 16.38
CA THR A 40 0.31 5.75 16.79
C THR A 40 1.30 5.89 15.63
N PRO A 41 2.60 6.09 15.90
CA PRO A 41 3.60 6.12 14.85
C PRO A 41 3.58 4.82 14.03
N VAL A 42 3.29 4.93 12.73
CA VAL A 42 3.35 3.82 11.77
C VAL A 42 4.53 4.08 10.84
N PRO A 43 5.49 3.15 10.71
CA PRO A 43 6.65 3.32 9.84
C PRO A 43 6.24 3.37 8.37
N VAL A 44 6.97 4.17 7.61
CA VAL A 44 6.85 4.30 6.16
C VAL A 44 8.12 3.74 5.53
N GLU A 45 7.94 2.81 4.61
CA GLU A 45 9.00 2.27 3.76
C GLU A 45 8.76 2.70 2.31
N ILE A 46 9.79 3.20 1.64
CA ILE A 46 9.76 3.58 0.22
C ILE A 46 10.85 2.78 -0.48
N ASP A 47 10.50 2.05 -1.53
CA ASP A 47 11.42 1.21 -2.31
C ASP A 47 12.29 0.24 -1.47
N GLY A 48 11.75 -0.21 -0.33
CA GLY A 48 12.43 -1.13 0.59
C GLY A 48 13.28 -0.44 1.68
N GLU A 49 13.33 0.89 1.70
CA GLU A 49 14.10 1.65 2.68
C GLU A 49 13.17 2.36 3.69
N PRO A 50 13.48 2.34 5.00
CA PRO A 50 12.72 3.08 6.00
C PRO A 50 13.00 4.58 5.90
N VAL A 51 11.95 5.39 5.71
CA VAL A 51 12.08 6.84 5.51
C VAL A 51 11.52 7.68 6.65
N GLY A 52 10.77 7.07 7.57
CA GLY A 52 10.18 7.76 8.72
C GLY A 52 8.87 7.12 9.18
N THR A 53 7.96 7.93 9.71
CA THR A 53 6.64 7.52 10.17
C THR A 53 5.57 8.46 9.63
N VAL A 54 4.32 8.01 9.57
CA VAL A 54 3.17 8.92 9.33
C VAL A 54 3.07 9.99 10.44
N PRO A 55 2.54 11.20 10.17
CA PRO A 55 1.83 11.60 8.95
C PRO A 55 2.72 11.70 7.71
N ALA A 56 2.19 11.28 6.56
CA ALA A 56 2.90 11.32 5.28
C ALA A 56 1.92 11.63 4.13
N VAL A 57 2.40 12.40 3.14
CA VAL A 57 1.67 12.75 1.92
C VAL A 57 2.42 12.21 0.70
N PHE A 58 1.70 11.52 -0.18
CA PHE A 58 2.23 10.93 -1.40
C PHE A 58 1.49 11.52 -2.61
N ASP A 59 2.22 12.28 -3.43
CA ASP A 59 1.69 12.88 -4.66
C ASP A 59 2.29 12.23 -5.90
N LEU A 60 1.44 11.93 -6.87
CA LEU A 60 1.85 11.43 -8.17
C LEU A 60 2.30 12.61 -9.05
N LEU A 61 3.60 12.64 -9.36
CA LEU A 61 4.20 13.63 -10.26
C LEU A 61 4.28 13.06 -11.69
N PRO A 62 3.34 13.39 -12.60
CA PRO A 62 3.29 12.78 -13.92
C PRO A 62 4.51 13.19 -14.76
N ALA A 63 5.12 12.22 -15.45
CA ALA A 63 6.24 12.42 -16.38
C ALA A 63 7.41 13.24 -15.79
N ARG A 64 7.66 13.12 -14.48
CA ARG A 64 8.68 13.94 -13.79
C ARG A 64 10.12 13.57 -14.16
N LEU A 65 10.34 12.32 -14.59
CA LEU A 65 11.65 11.78 -14.95
C LEU A 65 11.63 11.29 -16.40
N ALA A 66 12.70 11.57 -17.13
CA ALA A 66 12.94 11.00 -18.45
C ALA A 66 13.68 9.65 -18.29
N ILE A 67 13.13 8.60 -18.90
CA ILE A 67 13.74 7.26 -18.88
C ILE A 67 14.44 7.06 -20.23
N ILE A 68 15.68 6.59 -20.19
CA ILE A 68 16.40 6.12 -21.38
C ILE A 68 16.10 4.63 -21.50
N SER A 69 15.50 4.24 -22.62
CA SER A 69 15.11 2.86 -22.93
C SER A 69 15.92 2.31 -24.09
#